data_AF-A0A3P8M1U0-F1
#
_entry.id   AF-A0A3P8M1U0-F1
#
_cell.length_a   1.000
_cell.length_b   1.000
_cell.length_c   1.000
_cell.angle_alpha   90.00
_cell.angle_beta   90.00
_cell.angle_gamma   90.00
#
_symmetry.space_group_name_H-M   'P 1'
#
loop_
_entity.id
_entity.type
_entity.pdbx_description
1 polymer ?
#
loop_
_entity_poly.entity_id
_entity_poly.type
_entity_poly.pdbx_seq_one_letter_code
_entity_poly.pdbx_strand_id
1 'polypeptide(L)'
;MPRRQILSSEEKERLLIVPDDDVFLTRMCFLSEHDLALINKHRRPANRLGFAVLLCYLRGLGFPPDKSISPHDCVVFRLAAHLKVQSDLWAEYASREVTRWEHLAELYRYLELSPFNRALQKTCIRHLYPHAMRTDRGFLLAEEMLSWLHNNKVIFPSVEVIERTLAEATTLADRAVFFCAYRAA
;
A
#
# COMPACT_ATOMS: atom_id res chain seq x y z
N MET A 1 16.04 -17.37 19.07
CA MET A 1 15.11 -16.46 19.77
C MET A 1 13.81 -16.43 18.98
N PRO A 2 12.64 -16.58 19.61
CA PRO A 2 11.35 -16.49 18.92
C PRO A 2 11.24 -15.09 18.28
N ARG A 3 10.80 -15.03 17.02
CA ARG A 3 10.54 -13.75 16.35
C ARG A 3 9.49 -13.00 17.17
N ARG A 4 9.86 -11.87 17.77
CA ARG A 4 8.91 -10.98 18.45
C ARG A 4 7.88 -10.54 17.41
N GLN A 5 6.61 -10.81 17.68
CA GLN A 5 5.51 -10.24 16.93
C GLN A 5 5.46 -8.74 17.25
N ILE A 6 5.58 -7.91 16.22
CA ILE A 6 5.60 -6.44 16.33
C ILE A 6 4.18 -5.90 16.18
N LEU A 7 3.38 -6.49 15.29
CA LEU A 7 1.99 -6.11 15.06
C LEU A 7 1.03 -7.20 15.52
N SER A 8 -0.02 -6.81 16.23
CA SER A 8 -1.18 -7.66 16.52
C SER A 8 -1.92 -8.03 15.23
N SER A 9 -2.79 -9.04 15.27
CA SER A 9 -3.62 -9.39 14.11
C SER A 9 -4.54 -8.23 13.68
N GLU A 10 -5.10 -7.53 14.66
CA GLU A 10 -5.94 -6.34 14.41
C GLU A 10 -5.12 -5.20 13.77
N GLU A 11 -3.90 -4.96 14.23
CA GLU A 11 -3.02 -3.95 13.65
C GLU A 11 -2.64 -4.29 12.20
N LYS A 12 -2.41 -5.57 11.90
CA LYS A 12 -2.13 -6.05 10.55
C LYS A 12 -3.31 -5.82 9.60
N GLU A 13 -4.53 -6.11 10.05
CA GLU A 13 -5.74 -5.84 9.28
C GLU A 13 -5.91 -4.34 9.05
N ARG A 14 -5.68 -3.51 10.07
CA ARG A 14 -5.78 -2.04 9.97
C ARG A 14 -4.83 -1.43 8.95
N LEU A 15 -3.67 -2.03 8.66
CA LEU A 15 -2.76 -1.54 7.60
C LEU A 15 -3.35 -1.65 6.20
N LEU A 16 -4.34 -2.53 6.00
CA LEU A 16 -4.96 -2.80 4.70
C LEU A 16 -6.34 -2.17 4.53
N ILE A 17 -6.83 -1.44 5.55
CA ILE A 17 -8.13 -0.79 5.53
C ILE A 17 -8.03 0.56 4.84
N VAL A 18 -8.99 0.83 3.95
CA VAL A 18 -9.20 2.17 3.41
C VAL A 18 -9.91 3.01 4.48
N PRO A 19 -9.36 4.15 4.92
CA PRO A 19 -10.03 4.99 5.90
C PRO A 19 -11.34 5.56 5.34
N ASP A 20 -12.42 5.51 6.14
CA ASP A 20 -13.69 6.20 5.91
C ASP A 20 -13.58 7.71 6.20
N ASP A 21 -12.59 8.36 5.58
CA ASP A 21 -12.36 9.80 5.67
C ASP A 21 -12.64 10.46 4.32
N ASP A 22 -13.62 11.36 4.28
CA ASP A 22 -14.10 11.99 3.04
C ASP A 22 -12.99 12.77 2.31
N VAL A 23 -12.11 13.43 3.06
CA VAL A 23 -11.00 14.21 2.51
C VAL A 23 -9.97 13.28 1.87
N PHE A 24 -9.62 12.20 2.56
CA PHE A 24 -8.74 11.15 2.06
C PHE A 24 -9.32 10.51 0.80
N LEU A 25 -10.58 10.07 0.84
CA LEU A 25 -11.26 9.45 -0.30
C LEU A 25 -11.35 10.39 -1.51
N THR A 26 -11.58 11.68 -1.28
CA THR A 26 -11.59 12.70 -2.34
C THR A 26 -10.22 12.83 -3.00
N ARG A 27 -9.14 12.90 -2.21
CA ARG A 27 -7.77 12.98 -2.73
C ARG A 27 -7.36 11.69 -3.45
N MET A 28 -7.70 10.54 -2.88
CA MET A 28 -7.40 9.22 -3.43
C MET A 28 -8.10 9.00 -4.78
N CYS A 29 -9.35 9.45 -4.92
CA CYS A 29 -10.13 9.30 -6.16
C CYS A 29 -9.88 10.40 -7.20
N PHE A 30 -8.91 11.28 -6.98
CA PHE A 30 -8.58 12.33 -7.94
C PHE A 30 -7.94 11.73 -9.20
N LEU A 31 -8.48 12.10 -10.37
CA LEU A 31 -8.00 11.71 -11.69
C LEU A 31 -7.62 12.96 -12.48
N SER A 32 -6.37 13.04 -12.91
CA SER A 32 -5.88 14.05 -13.84
C SER A 32 -6.33 13.76 -15.28
N GLU A 33 -6.12 14.73 -16.18
CA GLU A 33 -6.38 14.51 -17.62
C GLU A 33 -5.54 13.36 -18.20
N HIS A 34 -4.30 13.20 -17.73
CA HIS A 34 -3.42 12.10 -18.12
C HIS A 34 -3.96 10.75 -17.65
N ASP A 35 -4.50 10.70 -16.43
CA ASP A 35 -5.15 9.49 -15.88
C ASP A 35 -6.37 9.12 -16.72
N LEU A 36 -7.22 10.10 -17.02
CA LEU A 36 -8.41 9.89 -17.84
C LEU A 36 -8.05 9.43 -19.25
N ALA A 37 -7.01 10.01 -19.86
CA ALA A 37 -6.52 9.58 -21.17
C ALA A 37 -6.02 8.12 -21.13
N LEU A 38 -5.33 7.72 -20.06
CA LEU A 38 -4.87 6.34 -19.85
C LEU A 38 -6.06 5.39 -19.67
N ILE A 39 -6.99 5.70 -18.75
CA ILE A 39 -8.19 4.90 -18.48
C ILE A 39 -9.03 4.72 -19.75
N ASN A 40 -9.19 5.77 -20.56
CA ASN A 40 -10.03 5.75 -21.75
C ASN A 40 -9.43 4.93 -22.92
N LYS A 41 -8.19 4.43 -22.83
CA LYS A 41 -7.67 3.43 -23.78
C LYS A 41 -8.44 2.11 -23.72
N HIS A 42 -9.04 1.79 -22.58
CA HIS A 42 -9.79 0.55 -22.39
C HIS A 42 -11.23 0.71 -22.87
N ARG A 43 -11.65 -0.11 -23.85
CA ARG A 43 -12.96 0.03 -24.50
C ARG A 43 -14.15 -0.37 -23.62
N ARG A 44 -14.00 -1.39 -22.77
CA ARG A 44 -15.11 -1.94 -21.97
C ARG A 44 -15.34 -1.08 -20.71
N PRO A 45 -16.61 -0.75 -20.36
CA PRO A 45 -16.92 -0.03 -19.12
C PRO A 45 -16.33 -0.67 -17.86
N ALA A 46 -16.43 -2.01 -17.72
CA ALA A 46 -15.85 -2.74 -16.60
C ALA A 46 -14.32 -2.59 -16.52
N ASN A 47 -13.62 -2.63 -17.66
CA ASN A 47 -12.17 -2.43 -17.70
C ASN A 47 -11.78 -1.01 -17.30
N ARG A 48 -12.53 0.01 -17.72
CA ARG A 48 -12.28 1.40 -17.32
C ARG A 48 -12.44 1.60 -15.83
N LEU A 49 -13.54 1.10 -15.26
CA LEU A 49 -13.78 1.15 -13.81
C LEU A 49 -12.69 0.40 -13.06
N GLY A 50 -12.43 -0.85 -13.44
CA GLY A 50 -11.42 -1.69 -12.80
C GLY A 50 -10.02 -1.09 -12.84
N PHE A 51 -9.61 -0.54 -13.99
CA PHE A 51 -8.34 0.15 -14.14
C PHE A 51 -8.25 1.40 -13.26
N ALA A 52 -9.30 2.22 -13.23
CA ALA A 52 -9.33 3.42 -12.39
C ALA A 52 -9.29 3.10 -10.90
N VAL A 53 -9.98 2.05 -10.45
CA VAL A 53 -9.92 1.57 -9.07
C VAL A 53 -8.49 1.14 -8.74
N LEU A 54 -7.86 0.30 -9.58
CA LEU A 54 -6.47 -0.12 -9.36
C LEU A 54 -5.51 1.08 -9.29
N LEU A 55 -5.68 2.05 -10.20
CA LEU A 55 -4.87 3.27 -10.23
C LEU A 55 -4.97 4.05 -8.92
N CYS A 56 -6.19 4.30 -8.44
CA CYS A 56 -6.42 5.08 -7.23
C CYS A 56 -5.91 4.35 -5.98
N TYR A 57 -6.07 3.03 -5.92
CA TYR A 57 -5.53 2.20 -4.84
C TYR A 57 -4.01 2.21 -4.79
N LEU A 58 -3.35 2.00 -5.91
CA LEU A 58 -1.89 2.02 -5.97
C LEU A 58 -1.33 3.42 -5.65
N ARG A 59 -1.99 4.48 -6.13
CA ARG A 59 -1.58 5.86 -5.87
C ARG A 59 -1.85 6.31 -4.45
N GLY A 60 -2.99 5.93 -3.86
CA GLY A 60 -3.41 6.38 -2.55
C GLY A 60 -2.81 5.54 -1.42
N LEU A 61 -2.94 4.22 -1.53
CA LEU A 61 -2.60 3.26 -0.48
C LEU A 61 -1.33 2.46 -0.76
N GLY A 62 -0.82 2.44 -1.99
CA GLY A 62 0.41 1.69 -2.34
C GLY A 62 0.22 0.19 -2.59
N PHE A 63 -1.00 -0.33 -2.48
CA PHE A 63 -1.36 -1.71 -2.81
C PHE A 63 -2.69 -1.79 -3.57
N PRO A 64 -2.87 -2.77 -4.47
CA PRO A 64 -4.15 -2.98 -5.14
C PRO A 64 -5.15 -3.69 -4.22
N PRO A 65 -6.47 -3.50 -4.41
CA PRO A 65 -7.49 -4.25 -3.65
C PRO A 65 -7.37 -5.76 -3.94
N ASP A 66 -7.94 -6.63 -3.11
CA ASP A 66 -7.98 -8.07 -3.44
C ASP A 66 -8.85 -8.33 -4.68
N LYS A 67 -8.72 -9.51 -5.30
CA LYS A 67 -9.63 -9.96 -6.38
C LYS A 67 -10.94 -10.53 -5.84
N SER A 68 -10.90 -11.11 -4.64
CA SER A 68 -12.01 -11.82 -3.98
C SER A 68 -12.85 -10.92 -3.08
N ILE A 69 -12.32 -9.76 -2.71
CA ILE A 69 -12.98 -8.79 -1.84
C ILE A 69 -13.31 -7.55 -2.68
N SER A 70 -14.54 -7.04 -2.52
CA SER A 70 -14.92 -5.78 -3.18
C SER A 70 -14.07 -4.63 -2.62
N PRO A 71 -13.55 -3.73 -3.47
CA PRO A 71 -12.98 -2.47 -3.04
C PRO A 71 -14.00 -1.67 -2.24
N HIS A 72 -13.49 -0.65 -1.58
CA HIS A 72 -14.26 0.28 -0.77
C HIS A 72 -15.38 0.93 -1.61
N ASP A 73 -16.63 0.78 -1.16
CA ASP A 73 -17.82 1.17 -1.95
C ASP A 73 -17.79 2.65 -2.36
N CYS A 74 -17.38 3.55 -1.46
CA CYS A 74 -17.27 4.96 -1.79
C CYS A 74 -16.25 5.24 -2.90
N VAL A 75 -15.17 4.47 -2.99
CA VAL A 75 -14.17 4.62 -4.06
C VAL A 75 -14.77 4.18 -5.38
N VAL A 76 -15.42 3.02 -5.41
CA VAL A 76 -16.07 2.49 -6.62
C VAL A 76 -17.16 3.44 -7.10
N PHE A 77 -18.01 3.95 -6.20
CA PHE A 77 -19.10 4.87 -6.53
C PHE A 77 -18.58 6.19 -7.12
N ARG A 78 -17.57 6.81 -6.50
CA ARG A 78 -16.98 8.06 -7.00
C ARG A 78 -16.38 7.90 -8.38
N LEU A 79 -15.63 6.83 -8.59
CA LEU A 79 -14.98 6.57 -9.88
C LEU A 79 -16.01 6.20 -10.95
N ALA A 80 -17.03 5.41 -10.61
CA ALA A 80 -18.12 5.09 -11.54
C ALA A 80 -18.87 6.35 -11.99
N ALA A 81 -19.20 7.24 -11.04
CA ALA A 81 -19.82 8.53 -11.33
C ALA A 81 -18.92 9.41 -12.21
N HIS A 82 -17.64 9.52 -11.88
CA HIS A 82 -16.68 10.33 -12.64
C HIS A 82 -16.49 9.82 -14.08
N LEU A 83 -16.44 8.50 -14.27
CA LEU A 83 -16.27 7.85 -15.57
C LEU A 83 -17.58 7.65 -16.35
N LYS A 84 -18.73 7.99 -15.75
CA LYS A 84 -20.07 7.78 -16.32
C LYS A 84 -20.33 6.31 -16.68
N VAL A 85 -20.01 5.40 -15.76
CA VAL A 85 -20.24 3.94 -15.87
C VAL A 85 -21.03 3.43 -14.67
N GLN A 86 -21.54 2.20 -14.73
CA GLN A 86 -22.24 1.58 -13.61
C GLN A 86 -21.24 1.11 -12.53
N SER A 87 -21.61 1.21 -11.26
CA SER A 87 -20.73 0.87 -10.12
C SER A 87 -20.66 -0.64 -9.82
N ASP A 88 -21.62 -1.42 -10.31
CA ASP A 88 -21.70 -2.88 -10.15
C ASP A 88 -20.73 -3.66 -11.07
N LEU A 89 -19.99 -2.96 -11.93
CA LEU A 89 -19.09 -3.56 -12.92
C LEU A 89 -17.78 -4.10 -12.33
N TRP A 90 -17.51 -3.87 -11.04
CA TRP A 90 -16.28 -4.40 -10.41
C TRP A 90 -16.23 -5.93 -10.45
N ALA A 91 -17.34 -6.62 -10.17
CA ALA A 91 -17.36 -8.08 -10.17
C ALA A 91 -17.06 -8.66 -11.57
N GLU A 92 -17.59 -8.03 -12.63
CA GLU A 92 -17.28 -8.40 -14.02
C GLU A 92 -15.79 -8.19 -14.34
N TYR A 93 -15.21 -7.09 -13.85
CA TYR A 93 -13.80 -6.82 -14.02
C TYR A 93 -12.91 -7.83 -13.29
N ALA A 94 -13.20 -8.08 -12.01
CA ALA A 94 -12.40 -8.92 -11.13
C ALA A 94 -12.37 -10.40 -11.56
N SER A 95 -13.40 -10.86 -12.30
CA SER A 95 -13.46 -12.23 -12.80
C SER A 95 -12.42 -12.54 -13.90
N ARG A 96 -11.76 -11.53 -14.47
CA ARG A 96 -10.80 -11.67 -15.59
C ARG A 96 -9.36 -11.48 -15.11
N GLU A 97 -8.78 -12.54 -14.58
CA GLU A 97 -7.45 -12.49 -13.97
C GLU A 97 -6.36 -11.99 -14.93
N VAL A 98 -6.31 -12.50 -16.17
CA VAL A 98 -5.30 -12.08 -17.17
C VAL A 98 -5.33 -10.57 -17.42
N THR A 99 -6.52 -10.01 -17.64
CA THR A 99 -6.71 -8.56 -17.86
C THR A 99 -6.25 -7.74 -16.65
N ARG A 100 -6.51 -8.24 -15.44
CA ARG A 100 -6.07 -7.58 -14.21
C ARG A 100 -4.55 -7.53 -14.08
N TRP A 101 -3.85 -8.62 -14.42
CA TRP A 101 -2.38 -8.66 -14.42
C TRP A 101 -1.78 -7.68 -15.43
N GLU A 102 -2.33 -7.63 -16.64
CA GLU A 102 -1.90 -6.68 -17.69
C GLU A 102 -2.08 -5.23 -17.23
N HIS A 103 -3.23 -4.91 -16.62
CA HIS A 103 -3.51 -3.58 -16.07
C HIS A 103 -2.56 -3.21 -14.93
N LEU A 104 -2.28 -4.13 -13.99
CA LEU A 104 -1.30 -3.89 -12.93
C LEU A 104 0.10 -3.62 -13.51
N ALA A 105 0.54 -4.38 -14.51
CA ALA A 105 1.83 -4.17 -15.16
C ALA A 105 1.91 -2.83 -15.92
N GLU A 106 0.81 -2.38 -16.51
CA GLU A 106 0.70 -1.03 -17.08
C GLU A 106 0.78 0.05 -16.01
N LEU A 107 0.04 -0.11 -14.91
CA LEU A 107 0.00 0.84 -13.81
C LEU A 107 1.32 0.96 -13.05
N TYR A 108 2.03 -0.15 -12.83
CA TYR A 108 3.37 -0.11 -12.22
C TYR A 108 4.35 0.71 -13.04
N ARG A 109 4.29 0.61 -14.38
CA ARG A 109 5.11 1.45 -15.26
C ARG A 109 4.66 2.91 -15.25
N TYR A 110 3.36 3.16 -15.33
CA TYR A 110 2.79 4.50 -15.34
C TYR A 110 3.07 5.29 -14.05
N LEU A 111 2.99 4.62 -12.90
CA LEU A 111 3.26 5.21 -11.58
C LEU A 111 4.75 5.15 -11.20
N GLU A 112 5.60 4.59 -12.05
CA GLU A 112 7.04 4.37 -11.79
C GLU A 112 7.31 3.58 -10.50
N LEU A 113 6.46 2.58 -10.23
CA LEU A 113 6.55 1.77 -9.03
C LEU A 113 7.61 0.67 -9.18
N SER A 114 8.41 0.50 -8.13
CA SER A 114 9.46 -0.51 -8.06
C SER A 114 9.09 -1.64 -7.08
N PRO A 115 9.47 -2.89 -7.37
CA PRO A 115 9.18 -4.00 -6.47
C PRO A 115 10.05 -3.93 -5.22
N PHE A 116 9.46 -4.19 -4.05
CA PHE A 116 10.20 -4.31 -2.80
C PHE A 116 11.17 -5.50 -2.86
N ASN A 117 12.46 -5.24 -2.68
CA ASN A 117 13.53 -6.23 -2.77
C ASN A 117 14.49 -6.12 -1.58
N ARG A 118 15.48 -7.02 -1.49
CA ARG A 118 16.43 -7.03 -0.36
C ARG A 118 17.25 -5.75 -0.21
N ALA A 119 17.57 -5.06 -1.31
CA ALA A 119 18.33 -3.81 -1.24
C ALA A 119 17.46 -2.67 -0.69
N LEU A 120 16.21 -2.58 -1.14
CA LEU A 120 15.23 -1.64 -0.60
C LEU A 120 14.89 -1.97 0.86
N GLN A 121 14.78 -3.24 1.23
CA GLN A 121 14.57 -3.66 2.61
C GLN A 121 15.66 -3.13 3.54
N LYS A 122 16.94 -3.25 3.15
CA LYS A 122 18.06 -2.70 3.95
C LYS A 122 17.97 -1.18 4.08
N THR A 123 17.58 -0.48 3.03
CA THR A 123 17.42 0.98 3.04
C THR A 123 16.26 1.39 3.94
N CYS A 124 15.13 0.68 3.85
CA CYS A 124 13.96 0.86 4.71
C CYS A 124 14.32 0.62 6.19
N ILE A 125 15.06 -0.44 6.52
CA ILE A 125 15.51 -0.70 7.90
C ILE A 125 16.38 0.45 8.43
N ARG A 126 17.28 1.02 7.61
CA ARG A 126 18.08 2.18 8.01
C ARG A 126 17.22 3.42 8.25
N HIS A 127 16.18 3.62 7.44
CA HIS A 127 15.20 4.68 7.63
C HIS A 127 14.42 4.51 8.94
N LEU A 128 13.94 3.30 9.22
CA LEU A 128 13.14 2.98 10.41
C LEU A 128 13.95 2.98 11.71
N TYR A 129 15.26 2.71 11.64
CA TYR A 129 16.13 2.59 12.80
C TYR A 129 16.01 3.77 13.81
N PRO A 130 16.17 5.05 13.41
CA PRO A 130 15.99 6.17 14.35
C PRO A 130 14.58 6.28 14.93
N HIS A 131 13.54 5.82 14.22
CA HIS A 131 12.17 5.77 14.75
C HIS A 131 12.04 4.65 15.78
N ALA A 132 12.57 3.46 15.48
CA ALA A 132 12.55 2.31 16.37
C ALA A 132 13.34 2.54 17.66
N MET A 133 14.34 3.43 17.65
CA MET A 133 15.03 3.85 18.89
C MET A 133 14.17 4.75 19.80
N ARG A 134 13.08 5.34 19.28
CA ARG A 134 12.24 6.32 19.99
C ARG A 134 10.88 5.79 20.42
N THR A 135 10.44 4.66 19.84
CA THR A 135 9.14 4.06 20.12
C THR A 135 9.23 2.54 20.07
N ASP A 136 8.54 1.89 20.99
CA ASP A 136 8.30 0.44 21.00
C ASP A 136 6.94 0.08 20.36
N ARG A 137 6.12 1.08 20.03
CA ARG A 137 4.83 0.89 19.34
C ARG A 137 5.03 0.46 17.89
N GLY A 138 4.81 -0.83 17.63
CA GLY A 138 4.96 -1.44 16.31
C GLY A 138 4.11 -0.78 15.22
N PHE A 139 2.86 -0.41 15.53
CA PHE A 139 1.97 0.21 14.56
C PHE A 139 2.50 1.54 14.01
N LEU A 140 3.08 2.40 14.86
CA LEU A 140 3.68 3.66 14.40
C LEU A 140 4.87 3.44 13.46
N LEU A 141 5.66 2.38 13.69
CA LEU A 141 6.74 2.01 12.79
C LEU A 141 6.21 1.46 11.46
N ALA A 142 5.08 0.76 11.49
CA ALA A 142 4.40 0.32 10.29
C ALA A 142 3.90 1.51 9.46
N GLU A 143 3.22 2.47 10.07
CA GLU A 143 2.77 3.70 9.39
C GLU A 143 3.95 4.46 8.75
N GLU A 144 5.06 4.62 9.48
CA GLU A 144 6.28 5.22 8.95
C GLU A 144 6.85 4.42 7.77
N MET A 145 6.87 3.08 7.86
CA MET A 145 7.31 2.22 6.76
C MET A 145 6.44 2.40 5.52
N LEU A 146 5.11 2.42 5.68
CA LEU A 146 4.18 2.61 4.56
C LEU A 146 4.37 3.98 3.92
N SER A 147 4.52 5.03 4.73
CA SER A 147 4.82 6.37 4.23
C SER A 147 6.15 6.41 3.46
N TRP A 148 7.19 5.76 3.97
CA TRP A 148 8.47 5.67 3.29
C TRP A 148 8.37 4.93 1.96
N LEU A 149 7.68 3.78 1.92
CA LEU A 149 7.47 3.01 0.68
C LEU A 149 6.74 3.85 -0.37
N HIS A 150 5.69 4.55 0.04
CA HIS A 150 4.90 5.40 -0.83
C HIS A 150 5.73 6.54 -1.43
N ASN A 151 6.47 7.27 -0.58
CA ASN A 151 7.34 8.37 -0.99
C ASN A 151 8.50 7.92 -1.92
N ASN A 152 8.92 6.65 -1.82
CA ASN A 152 9.98 6.08 -2.65
C ASN A 152 9.44 5.31 -3.86
N LYS A 153 8.13 5.42 -4.17
CA LYS A 153 7.47 4.71 -5.28
C LYS A 153 7.73 3.20 -5.23
N VAL A 154 7.57 2.60 -4.06
CA VAL A 154 7.79 1.16 -3.87
C VAL A 154 6.44 0.47 -3.68
N ILE A 155 6.24 -0.62 -4.42
CA ILE A 155 5.06 -1.48 -4.26
C ILE A 155 5.07 -2.05 -2.84
N PHE A 156 3.95 -1.92 -2.14
CA PHE A 156 3.86 -2.39 -0.77
C PHE A 156 4.03 -3.91 -0.75
N PRO A 157 4.96 -4.45 0.07
CA PRO A 157 5.14 -5.87 0.19
C PRO A 157 4.01 -6.48 1.05
N SER A 158 3.93 -7.80 1.11
CA SER A 158 2.93 -8.46 1.95
C SER A 158 3.10 -8.10 3.43
N VAL A 159 2.02 -8.21 4.20
CA VAL A 159 2.02 -7.88 5.64
C VAL A 159 3.08 -8.69 6.40
N GLU A 160 3.34 -9.93 6.01
CA GLU A 160 4.41 -10.75 6.62
C GLU A 160 5.80 -10.18 6.37
N VAL A 161 6.02 -9.59 5.19
CA VAL A 161 7.29 -8.94 4.84
C VAL A 161 7.43 -7.60 5.57
N ILE A 162 6.34 -6.85 5.72
CA ILE A 162 6.29 -5.65 6.57
C ILE A 162 6.69 -6.03 8.00
N GLU A 163 5.96 -6.95 8.63
CA GLU A 163 6.20 -7.45 9.99
C GLU A 163 7.66 -7.87 10.19
N ARG A 164 8.21 -8.66 9.26
CA ARG A 164 9.61 -9.09 9.32
C ARG A 164 10.59 -7.92 9.26
N THR A 165 10.32 -6.93 8.42
CA THR A 165 11.18 -5.74 8.26
C THR A 165 11.15 -4.88 9.52
N LEU A 166 9.97 -4.70 10.13
CA LEU A 166 9.82 -3.99 11.40
C LEU A 166 10.55 -4.72 12.55
N ALA A 167 10.44 -6.05 12.61
CA ALA A 167 11.12 -6.86 13.63
C ALA A 167 12.65 -6.76 13.52
N GLU A 168 13.19 -6.75 12.29
CA GLU A 168 14.61 -6.55 12.05
C GLU A 168 15.07 -5.14 12.49
N ALA A 169 14.33 -4.09 12.13
CA ALA A 169 14.63 -2.72 12.55
C ALA A 169 14.61 -2.54 14.08
N THR A 170 13.58 -3.08 14.74
CA THR A 170 13.43 -3.02 16.20
C THR A 170 14.55 -3.79 16.92
N THR A 171 14.90 -4.99 16.42
CA THR A 171 16.00 -5.77 17.00
C THR A 171 17.35 -5.04 16.93
N LEU A 172 17.59 -4.29 15.84
CA LEU A 172 18.80 -3.47 15.70
C LEU A 172 18.79 -2.28 16.67
N ALA A 173 17.65 -1.61 16.83
CA ALA A 173 17.48 -0.51 17.77
C ALA A 173 17.70 -0.97 19.22
N ASP A 174 17.04 -2.06 19.63
CA ASP A 174 17.16 -2.64 20.97
C ASP A 174 18.63 -2.93 21.32
N ARG A 175 19.36 -3.60 20.41
CA ARG A 175 20.79 -3.91 20.61
C ARG A 175 21.63 -2.65 20.85
N ALA A 176 21.34 -1.56 20.17
CA ALA A 176 22.08 -0.31 20.34
C ALA A 176 21.77 0.36 21.68
N VAL A 177 20.51 0.36 22.11
CA VAL A 177 20.08 0.88 23.42
C VAL A 177 20.75 0.09 24.55
N PHE A 178 20.70 -1.25 24.49
CA PHE A 178 21.38 -2.11 25.47
C PHE A 178 22.89 -1.83 25.54
N PHE A 179 23.56 -1.66 24.39
CA PHE A 179 25.00 -1.39 24.36
C PHE A 179 25.36 0.00 24.91
N CYS A 180 24.52 1.01 24.68
CA CYS A 180 24.74 2.35 25.23
C CYS A 180 24.50 2.39 26.76
N ALA A 181 23.47 1.70 27.25
CA ALA A 181 23.17 1.64 28.68
C ALA A 181 24.30 0.97 29.48
N TYR A 182 24.90 -0.10 28.96
CA TYR A 182 25.99 -0.82 29.62
C TYR A 182 27.36 -0.13 29.54
N ARG A 183 27.55 0.82 28.61
CA ARG A 183 28.79 1.59 28.51
C ARG A 183 28.82 2.83 29.41
N ALA A 184 27.67 3.23 29.92
CA ALA A 184 27.50 4.39 30.80
C ALA A 184 27.40 4.02 32.29
N ALA A 185 27.43 2.73 32.62
CA ALA A 185 27.49 2.17 33.98
C ALA A 185 28.91 1.69 34.28
#